data_AF-A0A894Z8P2-F1
#
_entry.id   AF-A0A894Z8P2-F1
#
_cell.length_a   1.000
_cell.length_b   1.000
_cell.length_c   1.000
_cell.angle_alpha   90.00
_cell.angle_beta   90.00
_cell.angle_gamma   90.00
#
_symmetry.space_group_name_H-M   'P 1'
#
loop_
_entity.id
_entity.type
_entity.pdbx_description
1 polymer ?
#
loop_
_entity_poly.entity_id
_entity_poly.type
_entity_poly.pdbx_seq_one_letter_code
_entity_poly.pdbx_strand_id
1 'polypeptide(L)'
;WYQREVFIPKGWAGQRIVLRFDAVTHYGKVWVNNQEVMEHQGGYTPFEADVTPYVIAGKSVRITVCVNNELNWQTIPPGMVITDENGKKKQSYFHDFFNYAGIHRSVMLYTTPNTWVDDITVVTHVAQDCNHASVDWQVVANGDVSVELRDADQQVVANGQGTSGTLQVVNPHLWQPGEGYLYELCVTAKSQTESDIYPL
;
A
#
# COMPACT_ATOMS: atom_id res chain seq x y z
N TRP A 1 15.79 4.10 17.35
CA TRP A 1 15.77 2.70 16.95
C TRP A 1 14.54 2.03 17.53
N TYR A 2 13.80 1.29 16.70
CA TYR A 2 12.71 0.40 17.12
C TYR A 2 13.13 -1.05 16.82
N GLN A 3 12.70 -2.00 17.64
CA GLN A 3 12.98 -3.42 17.39
C GLN A 3 11.89 -4.31 17.97
N ARG A 4 11.51 -5.34 17.21
CA ARG A 4 10.55 -6.36 17.64
C ARG A 4 10.86 -7.70 16.97
N GLU A 5 10.64 -8.79 17.70
CA GLU A 5 10.61 -10.14 17.12
C GLU A 5 9.17 -10.54 16.77
N VAL A 6 9.02 -11.27 15.66
CA VAL A 6 7.73 -11.74 15.16
C VAL A 6 7.87 -13.15 14.58
N PHE A 7 6.91 -14.02 14.87
CA PHE A 7 6.81 -15.33 14.26
C PHE A 7 6.11 -15.25 12.91
N ILE A 8 6.74 -15.79 11.86
CA ILE A 8 6.11 -15.93 10.55
C ILE A 8 5.16 -17.13 10.57
N PRO A 9 3.88 -16.98 10.20
CA PRO A 9 2.93 -18.08 10.15
C PRO A 9 3.41 -19.24 9.25
N LYS A 10 3.23 -20.49 9.71
CA LYS A 10 3.62 -21.69 8.95
C LYS A 10 2.87 -21.83 7.63
N GLY A 11 1.61 -21.39 7.58
CA GLY A 11 0.75 -21.47 6.40
C GLY A 11 1.16 -20.54 5.25
N TRP A 12 2.16 -19.68 5.46
CA TRP A 12 2.69 -18.78 4.42
C TRP A 12 3.85 -19.40 3.61
N ALA A 13 4.17 -20.68 3.83
CA ALA A 13 5.16 -21.36 3.04
C ALA A 13 4.80 -21.33 1.54
N GLY A 14 5.73 -20.87 0.70
CA GLY A 14 5.55 -20.76 -0.75
C GLY A 14 4.75 -19.54 -1.22
N GLN A 15 4.25 -18.70 -0.31
CA GLN A 15 3.63 -17.42 -0.63
C GLN A 15 4.69 -16.33 -0.72
N ARG A 16 4.39 -15.26 -1.45
CA ARG A 16 5.13 -14.01 -1.36
C ARG A 16 4.77 -13.32 -0.04
N ILE A 17 5.78 -13.00 0.78
CA ILE A 17 5.63 -12.35 2.08
C ILE A 17 6.17 -10.93 1.97
N VAL A 18 5.32 -9.94 2.24
CA VAL A 18 5.65 -8.52 2.14
C VAL A 18 5.59 -7.87 3.51
N LEU A 19 6.63 -7.10 3.84
CA LEU A 19 6.65 -6.23 5.02
C LEU A 19 6.29 -4.80 4.59
N ARG A 20 5.26 -4.24 5.19
CA ARG A 20 4.73 -2.91 4.88
C ARG A 20 4.68 -2.02 6.11
N PHE A 21 5.10 -0.77 5.93
CA PHE A 21 4.92 0.32 6.88
C PHE A 21 4.00 1.35 6.25
N ASP A 22 2.88 1.68 6.88
CA ASP A 22 1.94 2.69 6.35
C ASP A 22 2.43 4.13 6.55
N ALA A 23 3.33 4.37 7.52
CA ALA A 23 4.07 5.62 7.71
C ALA A 23 5.20 5.48 8.74
N VAL A 24 6.42 5.88 8.36
CA VAL A 24 7.56 6.12 9.26
C VAL A 24 8.04 7.55 9.07
N THR A 25 7.86 8.37 10.09
CA THR A 25 8.12 9.82 10.04
C THR A 25 9.49 10.13 10.63
N HIS A 26 10.46 10.70 9.89
CA HIS A 26 10.44 11.16 8.49
C HIS A 26 11.17 10.25 7.51
N TYR A 27 12.08 9.46 8.04
CA TYR A 27 12.88 8.49 7.31
C TYR A 27 12.91 7.18 8.08
N GLY A 28 12.85 6.08 7.35
CA GLY A 28 12.91 4.73 7.90
C GLY A 28 13.92 3.87 7.14
N LYS A 29 14.76 3.15 7.89
CA LYS A 29 15.62 2.08 7.35
C LYS A 29 15.40 0.80 8.13
N VAL A 30 15.15 -0.30 7.43
CA VAL A 30 14.64 -1.53 8.04
C VAL A 30 15.57 -2.71 7.76
N TRP A 31 15.80 -3.50 8.81
CA TRP A 31 16.52 -4.77 8.74
C TRP A 31 15.63 -5.92 9.22
N VAL A 32 15.68 -7.04 8.51
CA VAL A 32 15.16 -8.33 8.94
C VAL A 32 16.35 -9.22 9.30
N ASN A 33 16.45 -9.58 10.58
CA ASN A 33 17.64 -10.13 11.21
C ASN A 33 18.86 -9.21 11.01
N ASN A 34 19.72 -9.53 10.05
CA ASN A 34 20.90 -8.75 9.68
C ASN A 34 20.83 -8.25 8.23
N GLN A 35 19.76 -8.57 7.50
CA GLN A 35 19.57 -8.17 6.11
C GLN A 35 18.84 -6.84 6.06
N GLU A 36 19.41 -5.85 5.37
CA GLU A 36 18.72 -4.62 5.03
C GLU A 36 17.69 -4.90 3.93
N VAL A 37 16.44 -4.49 4.14
CA VAL A 37 15.32 -4.85 3.23
C VAL A 37 14.63 -3.65 2.58
N MET A 38 14.64 -2.48 3.22
CA MET A 38 14.03 -1.28 2.67
C MET A 38 14.56 -0.01 3.34
N GLU A 39 14.48 1.09 2.60
CA GLU A 39 14.83 2.45 3.03
C GLU A 39 13.84 3.43 2.40
N HIS A 40 13.34 4.40 3.17
CA HIS A 40 12.34 5.36 2.69
C HIS A 40 12.52 6.74 3.30
N GLN A 41 12.38 7.76 2.45
CA GLN A 41 12.30 9.17 2.84
C GLN A 41 10.91 9.70 2.49
N GLY A 42 10.15 10.10 3.52
CA GLY A 42 8.78 10.57 3.36
C GLY A 42 7.92 10.07 4.53
N GLY A 43 7.41 10.99 5.34
CA GLY A 43 6.84 10.64 6.64
C GLY A 43 5.39 10.17 6.65
N TYR A 44 4.69 10.19 5.51
CA TYR A 44 3.21 10.08 5.47
C TYR A 44 2.67 9.15 4.39
N THR A 45 3.55 8.51 3.62
CA THR A 45 3.20 7.53 2.60
C THR A 45 3.72 6.15 2.98
N PRO A 46 3.02 5.08 2.57
CA PRO A 46 3.49 3.72 2.79
C PRO A 46 4.76 3.41 1.99
N PHE A 47 5.52 2.43 2.48
CA PHE A 47 6.60 1.77 1.75
C PHE A 47 6.70 0.32 2.21
N GLU A 48 7.15 -0.56 1.31
CA GLU A 48 7.18 -1.99 1.54
C GLU A 48 8.24 -2.70 0.72
N ALA A 49 8.57 -3.94 1.10
CA ALA A 49 9.44 -4.81 0.33
C ALA A 49 9.05 -6.28 0.50
N ASP A 50 9.30 -7.06 -0.55
CA ASP A 50 9.27 -8.52 -0.48
C ASP A 50 10.41 -9.02 0.42
N VAL A 51 10.03 -9.70 1.50
CA VAL A 51 10.97 -10.25 2.49
C VAL A 51 11.04 -11.77 2.45
N THR A 52 10.36 -12.42 1.49
CA THR A 52 10.32 -13.88 1.31
C THR A 52 11.72 -14.51 1.35
N PRO A 53 12.75 -13.97 0.67
CA PRO A 53 14.09 -14.58 0.67
C PRO A 53 14.82 -14.54 2.04
N TYR A 54 14.32 -13.74 2.99
CA TYR A 54 15.01 -13.44 4.25
C TYR A 54 14.31 -14.01 5.48
N VAL A 55 13.15 -14.64 5.26
CA VAL A 55 12.31 -15.19 6.32
C VAL A 55 11.99 -16.66 6.06
N ILE A 56 11.71 -17.40 7.12
CA ILE A 56 11.30 -18.81 7.03
C ILE A 56 9.97 -18.96 7.74
N ALA A 57 8.95 -19.44 7.04
CA ALA A 57 7.64 -19.73 7.60
C ALA A 57 7.76 -20.68 8.81
N GLY A 58 7.11 -20.33 9.91
CA GLY A 58 7.19 -21.05 11.18
C GLY A 58 8.38 -20.70 12.08
N LYS A 59 9.20 -19.71 11.73
CA LYS A 59 10.32 -19.22 12.55
C LYS A 59 10.09 -17.78 13.01
N SER A 60 10.75 -17.42 14.12
CA SER A 60 10.84 -16.04 14.58
C SER A 60 11.89 -15.28 13.76
N VAL A 61 11.61 -14.03 13.43
CA VAL A 61 12.57 -13.09 12.83
C VAL A 61 12.58 -11.79 13.61
N ARG A 62 13.76 -11.16 13.70
CA ARG A 62 13.92 -9.85 14.32
C ARG A 62 13.75 -8.77 13.28
N ILE A 63 12.90 -7.79 13.53
CA ILE A 63 12.75 -6.59 12.69
C ILE A 63 13.33 -5.41 13.47
N THR A 64 14.31 -4.72 12.88
CA THR A 64 14.96 -3.54 13.45
C THR A 64 14.74 -2.36 12.52
N VAL A 65 14.39 -1.19 13.07
CA VAL A 65 14.12 0.02 12.30
C VAL A 65 14.92 1.19 12.86
N CYS A 66 15.71 1.83 12.00
CA CYS A 66 16.28 3.14 12.24
C CYS A 66 15.26 4.18 11.78
N VAL A 67 14.92 5.12 12.66
CA VAL A 67 14.02 6.24 12.34
C VAL A 67 14.82 7.52 12.52
N ASN A 68 14.75 8.39 11.51
CA ASN A 68 15.39 9.70 11.53
C ASN A 68 14.32 10.80 11.38
N ASN A 69 14.44 11.85 12.18
CA ASN A 69 13.49 12.96 12.26
C ASN A 69 14.08 14.30 11.78
N GLU A 70 15.28 14.27 11.20
CA GLU A 70 15.99 15.44 10.70
C GLU A 70 15.38 15.90 9.37
N LEU A 71 15.10 17.19 9.28
CA LEU A 71 14.63 17.85 8.06
C LEU A 71 15.75 18.75 7.51
N ASN A 72 15.95 18.69 6.20
CA ASN A 72 16.88 19.53 5.45
C ASN A 72 16.15 20.24 4.29
N TRP A 73 16.87 20.92 3.41
CA TRP A 73 16.25 21.66 2.30
C TRP A 73 15.66 20.77 1.20
N GLN A 74 16.02 19.49 1.16
CA GLN A 74 15.56 18.50 0.19
C GLN A 74 14.47 17.57 0.76
N THR A 75 14.25 17.58 2.08
CA THR A 75 13.14 16.83 2.69
C THR A 75 11.82 17.55 2.48
N ILE A 76 10.73 16.79 2.47
CA ILE A 76 9.37 17.33 2.53
C ILE A 76 8.74 16.91 3.86
N PRO A 77 8.40 17.85 4.76
CA PRO A 77 8.63 19.31 4.66
C PRO A 77 10.12 19.70 4.82
N PRO A 78 10.52 20.91 4.37
CA PRO A 78 11.89 21.37 4.54
C PRO A 78 12.16 21.86 5.97
N GLY A 79 13.43 21.83 6.37
CA GLY A 79 13.90 22.37 7.63
C GLY A 79 15.42 22.52 7.64
N MET A 80 15.96 22.86 8.82
CA MET A 80 17.39 22.97 9.04
C MET A 80 17.76 22.35 10.38
N VAL A 81 18.78 21.50 10.37
CA VAL A 81 19.40 20.99 11.60
C VAL A 81 20.60 21.85 11.95
N ILE A 82 20.59 22.42 13.15
CA ILE A 82 21.69 23.21 13.69
C ILE A 82 22.40 22.35 14.75
N THR A 83 23.70 22.14 14.60
CA THR A 83 24.54 21.49 15.60
C THR A 83 25.15 22.57 16.49
N ASP A 84 24.92 22.49 17.81
CA ASP A 84 25.53 23.43 18.75
C ASP A 84 27.01 23.10 19.03
N GLU A 85 27.69 23.98 19.76
CA GLU A 85 29.11 23.85 20.12
C GLU A 85 29.45 22.57 20.88
N ASN A 86 28.45 21.94 21.53
CA ASN A 86 28.61 20.68 22.26
C ASN A 86 28.29 19.45 21.40
N GLY A 87 28.02 19.65 20.10
CA GLY A 87 27.68 18.57 19.16
C GLY A 87 26.22 18.13 19.20
N LYS A 88 25.34 18.78 19.97
CA LYS A 88 23.91 18.43 20.01
C LYS A 88 23.18 19.03 18.82
N LYS A 89 22.41 18.20 18.12
CA LYS A 89 21.54 18.62 17.02
C LYS A 89 20.23 19.20 17.53
N LYS A 90 19.79 20.31 16.95
CA LYS A 90 18.48 20.95 17.16
C LYS A 90 17.80 21.20 15.82
N GLN A 91 16.55 20.77 15.69
CA GLN A 91 15.77 21.00 14.48
C GLN A 91 15.12 22.39 14.50
N SER A 92 15.22 23.10 13.37
CA SER A 92 14.40 24.26 13.02
C SER A 92 13.55 23.92 11.79
N TYR A 93 12.32 24.40 11.74
CA TYR A 93 11.36 24.15 10.66
C TYR A 93 10.39 25.32 10.51
N PHE A 94 9.67 25.38 9.40
CA PHE A 94 8.91 26.56 8.96
C PHE A 94 7.38 26.36 8.98
N HIS A 95 6.90 25.30 9.62
CA HIS A 95 5.48 24.97 9.77
C HIS A 95 5.02 25.11 11.22
N ASP A 96 3.72 25.38 11.41
CA ASP A 96 3.10 25.68 12.72
C ASP A 96 2.47 24.44 13.40
N PHE A 97 3.09 23.28 13.22
CA PHE A 97 2.77 22.07 13.98
C PHE A 97 4.07 21.50 14.57
N PHE A 98 3.96 20.78 15.68
CA PHE A 98 5.15 20.17 16.29
C PHE A 98 5.69 19.05 15.40
N ASN A 99 7.02 18.97 15.27
CA ASN A 99 7.69 17.96 14.45
C ASN A 99 7.72 16.58 15.14
N TYR A 100 6.55 15.97 15.34
CA TYR A 100 6.41 14.59 15.81
C TYR A 100 7.05 13.62 14.81
N ALA A 101 7.67 12.56 15.34
CA ALA A 101 8.39 11.57 14.55
C ALA A 101 8.27 10.19 15.21
N GLY A 102 8.55 9.14 14.42
CA GLY A 102 8.38 7.75 14.85
C GLY A 102 7.61 6.93 13.81
N ILE A 103 7.11 5.78 14.24
CA ILE A 103 6.24 4.92 13.43
C ILE A 103 4.80 5.32 13.76
N HIS A 104 4.18 6.14 12.90
CA HIS A 104 2.88 6.76 13.19
C HIS A 104 1.67 5.92 12.75
N ARG A 105 1.85 4.97 11.82
CA ARG A 105 0.78 4.10 11.33
C ARG A 105 1.18 2.63 11.42
N SER A 106 0.26 1.76 11.04
CA SER A 106 0.41 0.32 11.13
C SER A 106 1.65 -0.19 10.42
N VAL A 107 2.25 -1.22 11.03
CA VAL A 107 3.28 -2.06 10.43
C VAL A 107 2.68 -3.44 10.30
N MET A 108 2.72 -4.00 9.09
CA MET A 108 2.09 -5.27 8.80
C MET A 108 2.99 -6.17 7.97
N LEU A 109 2.90 -7.46 8.25
CA LEU A 109 3.31 -8.50 7.31
C LEU A 109 2.04 -9.01 6.64
N TYR A 110 2.05 -9.07 5.32
CA TYR A 110 0.95 -9.64 4.54
C TYR A 110 1.50 -10.61 3.50
N THR A 111 0.61 -11.38 2.89
CA THR A 111 0.97 -12.34 1.84
C THR A 111 0.16 -12.13 0.59
N THR A 112 0.78 -12.43 -0.55
CA THR A 112 0.12 -12.61 -1.84
C THR A 112 0.54 -13.96 -2.42
N PRO A 113 -0.21 -14.52 -3.38
CA PRO A 113 0.33 -15.58 -4.22
C PRO A 113 1.52 -15.04 -5.05
N ASN A 114 2.23 -15.93 -5.73
CA ASN A 114 3.34 -15.55 -6.61
C ASN A 114 2.83 -14.92 -7.92
N THR A 115 1.61 -15.24 -8.33
CA THR A 115 0.74 -14.42 -9.19
C THR A 115 -0.07 -13.45 -8.35
N TRP A 116 0.05 -12.14 -8.57
CA TRP A 116 -0.60 -11.11 -7.75
C TRP A 116 -0.92 -9.85 -8.56
N VAL A 117 -1.88 -9.08 -8.06
CA VAL A 117 -2.21 -7.73 -8.53
C VAL A 117 -1.33 -6.72 -7.79
N ASP A 118 -0.57 -5.91 -8.53
CA ASP A 118 0.37 -4.92 -7.99
C ASP A 118 -0.23 -3.51 -7.95
N ASP A 119 -0.92 -3.12 -9.01
CA ASP A 119 -1.49 -1.78 -9.12
C ASP A 119 -2.84 -1.80 -9.83
N ILE A 120 -3.72 -0.89 -9.42
CA ILE A 120 -5.04 -0.70 -10.00
C ILE A 120 -5.33 0.80 -10.10
N THR A 121 -5.67 1.26 -11.30
CA THR A 121 -6.19 2.61 -11.55
C THR A 121 -7.62 2.49 -12.06
N VAL A 122 -8.53 3.33 -11.51
CA VAL A 122 -9.94 3.39 -11.91
C VAL A 122 -10.35 4.83 -12.18
N VAL A 123 -11.07 5.07 -13.29
CA VAL A 123 -11.66 6.37 -13.63
C VAL A 123 -13.14 6.17 -13.92
N THR A 124 -14.00 6.94 -13.28
CA THR A 124 -15.45 6.90 -13.51
C THR A 124 -15.89 8.12 -14.32
N HIS A 125 -16.67 7.87 -15.37
CA HIS A 125 -17.34 8.89 -16.17
C HIS A 125 -18.84 8.74 -16.01
N VAL A 126 -19.53 9.83 -15.69
CA VAL A 126 -21.00 9.85 -15.56
C VAL A 126 -21.57 10.69 -16.70
N ALA A 127 -22.53 10.13 -17.44
CA ALA A 127 -23.19 10.87 -18.50
C ALA A 127 -24.13 11.94 -17.92
N GLN A 128 -24.44 12.97 -18.71
CA GLN A 128 -25.27 14.10 -18.27
C GLN A 128 -26.68 13.69 -17.83
N ASP A 129 -27.21 12.59 -18.37
CA ASP A 129 -28.50 12.05 -18.01
C ASP A 129 -28.51 11.31 -16.65
N CYS A 130 -27.33 11.11 -16.05
CA CYS A 130 -27.11 10.32 -14.84
C CYS A 130 -27.60 8.86 -14.93
N ASN A 131 -27.99 8.39 -16.11
CA ASN A 131 -28.50 7.04 -16.34
C ASN A 131 -27.42 6.10 -16.91
N HIS A 132 -26.26 6.64 -17.29
CA HIS A 132 -25.15 5.86 -17.80
C HIS A 132 -23.85 6.30 -17.12
N ALA A 133 -23.03 5.33 -16.73
CA ALA A 133 -21.66 5.56 -16.32
C ALA A 133 -20.73 4.55 -16.99
N SER A 134 -19.50 4.98 -17.24
CA SER A 134 -18.41 4.09 -17.64
C SER A 134 -17.31 4.09 -16.59
N VAL A 135 -16.74 2.92 -16.33
CA VAL A 135 -15.65 2.72 -15.37
C VAL A 135 -14.46 2.16 -16.13
N ASP A 136 -13.47 3.00 -16.36
CA ASP A 136 -12.23 2.62 -17.00
C ASP A 136 -11.29 2.01 -15.95
N TRP A 137 -10.63 0.91 -16.27
CA TRP A 137 -9.64 0.28 -15.41
C TRP A 137 -8.31 0.07 -16.11
N GLN A 138 -7.25 0.10 -15.31
CA GLN A 138 -5.92 -0.38 -15.68
C GLN A 138 -5.33 -1.15 -14.49
N VAL A 139 -4.80 -2.34 -14.76
CA VAL A 139 -4.28 -3.28 -13.77
C VAL A 139 -2.86 -3.68 -14.15
N VAL A 140 -1.96 -3.66 -13.18
CA VAL A 140 -0.64 -4.28 -13.26
C VAL A 140 -0.67 -5.57 -12.47
N ALA A 141 -0.47 -6.70 -13.14
CA ALA A 141 -0.45 -8.02 -12.51
C ALA A 141 0.41 -8.99 -13.35
N ASN A 142 0.88 -10.07 -12.72
CA ASN A 142 1.58 -11.16 -13.42
C ASN A 142 0.67 -12.39 -13.61
N GLY A 143 -0.30 -12.24 -14.52
CA GLY A 143 -1.24 -13.29 -14.90
C GLY A 143 -2.31 -12.76 -15.85
N ASP A 144 -3.22 -13.64 -16.29
CA ASP A 144 -4.42 -13.23 -17.01
C ASP A 144 -5.36 -12.48 -16.06
N VAL A 145 -5.85 -11.33 -16.48
CA VAL A 145 -6.70 -10.45 -15.66
C VAL A 145 -8.16 -10.56 -16.08
N SER A 146 -9.04 -10.69 -15.10
CA SER A 146 -10.49 -10.49 -15.24
C SER A 146 -11.00 -9.56 -14.14
N VAL A 147 -12.02 -8.78 -14.44
CA VAL A 147 -12.61 -7.81 -13.52
C VAL A 147 -14.12 -8.00 -13.41
N GLU A 148 -14.66 -7.87 -12.21
CA GLU A 148 -16.09 -7.86 -11.92
C GLU A 148 -16.42 -6.63 -11.08
N LEU A 149 -17.37 -5.81 -11.53
CA LEU A 149 -17.93 -4.72 -10.73
C LEU A 149 -19.21 -5.22 -10.07
N ARG A 150 -19.26 -5.11 -8.74
CA ARG A 150 -20.37 -5.56 -7.90
C ARG A 150 -21.03 -4.39 -7.19
N ASP A 151 -22.34 -4.46 -7.06
CA ASP A 151 -23.11 -3.51 -6.25
C ASP A 151 -22.98 -3.80 -4.74
N ALA A 152 -23.61 -2.98 -3.90
CA ALA A 152 -23.55 -3.13 -2.44
C ALA A 152 -24.19 -4.44 -1.94
N ASP A 153 -25.04 -5.08 -2.74
CA ASP A 153 -25.65 -6.39 -2.47
C ASP A 153 -24.83 -7.55 -3.05
N GLN A 154 -23.61 -7.28 -3.54
CA GLN A 154 -22.67 -8.22 -4.13
C GLN A 154 -23.15 -8.84 -5.46
N GLN A 155 -24.08 -8.18 -6.16
CA GLN A 155 -24.51 -8.59 -7.49
C GLN A 155 -23.57 -8.03 -8.55
N VAL A 156 -23.13 -8.88 -9.48
CA VAL A 156 -22.27 -8.45 -10.60
C VAL A 156 -23.09 -7.61 -11.58
N VAL A 157 -22.76 -6.33 -11.68
CA VAL A 157 -23.43 -5.36 -12.57
C VAL A 157 -22.68 -5.15 -13.89
N ALA A 158 -21.36 -5.42 -13.91
CA ALA A 158 -20.54 -5.39 -15.12
C ALA A 158 -19.32 -6.30 -14.94
N ASN A 159 -18.75 -6.80 -16.05
CA ASN A 159 -17.52 -7.60 -16.03
C ASN A 159 -16.69 -7.33 -17.30
N GLY A 160 -15.40 -7.65 -17.21
CA GLY A 160 -14.45 -7.45 -18.29
C GLY A 160 -13.23 -8.36 -18.17
N GLN A 161 -12.43 -8.43 -19.24
CA GLN A 161 -11.18 -9.18 -19.28
C GLN A 161 -10.06 -8.32 -19.84
N GLY A 162 -8.83 -8.65 -19.47
CA GLY A 162 -7.63 -7.93 -19.87
C GLY A 162 -7.14 -6.94 -18.81
N THR A 163 -5.89 -6.51 -18.98
CA THR A 163 -5.19 -5.61 -18.06
C THR A 163 -5.69 -4.16 -18.12
N SER A 164 -6.53 -3.83 -19.10
CA SER A 164 -7.23 -2.55 -19.16
C SER A 164 -8.53 -2.70 -19.95
N GLY A 165 -9.47 -1.79 -19.72
CA GLY A 165 -10.74 -1.75 -20.44
C GLY A 165 -11.73 -0.79 -19.81
N THR A 166 -12.99 -0.91 -20.23
CA THR A 166 -14.09 -0.07 -19.76
C THR A 166 -15.32 -0.92 -19.44
N LEU A 167 -15.88 -0.75 -18.25
CA LEU A 167 -17.16 -1.33 -17.85
C LEU A 167 -18.28 -0.31 -18.06
N GLN A 168 -19.46 -0.77 -18.49
CA GLN A 168 -20.64 0.07 -18.65
C GLN A 168 -21.64 -0.24 -17.55
N VAL A 169 -22.14 0.79 -16.87
CA VAL A 169 -23.13 0.69 -15.79
C VAL A 169 -24.36 1.48 -16.19
N VAL A 170 -25.49 0.77 -16.33
CA VAL A 170 -26.80 1.37 -16.65
C VAL A 170 -27.55 1.65 -15.36
N ASN A 171 -28.18 2.82 -15.26
CA ASN A 171 -28.85 3.33 -14.07
C ASN A 171 -27.97 3.23 -12.81
N PRO A 172 -26.78 3.85 -12.81
CA PRO A 172 -25.82 3.71 -11.72
C PRO A 172 -26.33 4.35 -10.43
N HIS A 173 -26.03 3.73 -9.29
CA HIS A 173 -26.17 4.38 -8.00
C HIS A 173 -24.92 5.21 -7.70
N LEU A 174 -24.99 6.50 -8.01
CA LEU A 174 -23.83 7.39 -7.92
C LEU A 174 -23.34 7.55 -6.48
N TRP A 175 -22.02 7.58 -6.30
CA TRP A 175 -21.44 8.09 -5.07
C TRP A 175 -21.81 9.57 -4.91
N GLN A 176 -22.34 9.94 -3.74
CA GLN A 176 -22.75 11.30 -3.42
C GLN A 176 -22.25 11.70 -2.03
N PRO A 177 -21.92 12.98 -1.79
CA PRO A 177 -21.69 13.47 -0.44
C PRO A 177 -22.88 13.15 0.47
N GLY A 178 -22.60 12.57 1.64
CA GLY A 178 -23.63 12.14 2.61
C GLY A 178 -23.82 10.62 2.63
N GLU A 179 -24.31 10.05 1.54
CA GLU A 179 -24.60 8.60 1.43
C GLU A 179 -23.33 7.78 1.19
N GLY A 180 -22.45 8.26 0.31
CA GLY A 180 -21.17 7.62 0.02
C GLY A 180 -21.28 6.19 -0.51
N TYR A 181 -22.28 5.89 -1.35
CA TYR A 181 -22.45 4.56 -1.94
C TYR A 181 -21.21 4.10 -2.71
N LEU A 182 -20.78 2.86 -2.49
CA LEU A 182 -19.61 2.26 -3.12
C LEU A 182 -20.02 0.97 -3.85
N TYR A 183 -19.50 0.83 -5.07
CA TYR A 183 -19.37 -0.46 -5.73
C TYR A 183 -18.08 -1.13 -5.28
N GLU A 184 -17.98 -2.45 -5.47
CA GLU A 184 -16.76 -3.22 -5.28
C GLU A 184 -16.23 -3.67 -6.64
N LEU A 185 -14.98 -3.33 -6.98
CA LEU A 185 -14.31 -3.84 -8.18
C LEU A 185 -13.40 -5.00 -7.78
N CYS A 186 -13.84 -6.22 -8.08
CA CYS A 186 -13.05 -7.43 -7.91
C CYS A 186 -12.11 -7.61 -9.11
N VAL A 187 -10.80 -7.50 -8.88
CA VAL A 187 -9.77 -7.82 -9.87
C VAL A 187 -9.22 -9.21 -9.58
N THR A 188 -9.25 -10.10 -10.56
CA THR A 188 -8.65 -11.44 -10.46
C THR A 188 -7.46 -11.54 -11.40
N ALA A 189 -6.28 -11.79 -10.85
CA ALA A 189 -5.08 -12.17 -11.61
C ALA A 189 -4.87 -13.68 -11.50
N LYS A 190 -4.78 -14.37 -12.64
CA LYS A 190 -4.75 -15.83 -12.70
C LYS A 190 -3.58 -16.36 -13.50
N SER A 191 -2.94 -17.39 -12.99
CA SER A 191 -1.99 -18.23 -13.73
C SER A 191 -2.53 -19.66 -13.83
N GLN A 192 -1.73 -20.58 -14.38
CA GLN A 192 -2.11 -21.99 -14.45
C GLN A 192 -2.24 -22.65 -13.07
N THR A 193 -1.54 -22.11 -12.06
CA THR A 193 -1.39 -22.73 -10.74
C THR A 193 -1.94 -21.90 -9.60
N GLU A 194 -2.08 -20.58 -9.78
CA GLU A 194 -2.43 -19.65 -8.72
C GLU A 194 -3.51 -18.65 -9.19
N SER A 195 -4.24 -18.09 -8.25
CA SER A 195 -5.20 -17.02 -8.46
C SER A 195 -5.10 -16.05 -7.30
N ASP A 196 -4.96 -14.77 -7.62
CA ASP A 196 -5.10 -13.67 -6.68
C ASP A 196 -6.41 -12.94 -6.97
N ILE A 197 -7.16 -12.65 -5.92
CA ILE A 197 -8.46 -11.96 -6.01
C ILE A 197 -8.37 -10.76 -5.08
N TYR A 198 -8.39 -9.58 -5.68
CA TYR A 198 -8.30 -8.30 -5.00
C TYR A 198 -9.64 -7.57 -5.10
N PRO A 199 -10.49 -7.60 -4.05
CA PRO A 199 -11.67 -6.76 -3.96
C PRO A 199 -11.27 -5.34 -3.53
N LEU A 200 -11.70 -4.32 -4.29
CA LEU A 200 -11.42 -2.90 -4.01
C LEU A 200 -12.71 -2.09 -3.89
#